data_AF-A0A645CXV5-F1
#
_entry.id   AF-A0A645CXV5-F1
#
_cell.length_a   1.000
_cell.length_b   1.000
_cell.length_c   1.000
_cell.angle_alpha   90.00
_cell.angle_beta   90.00
_cell.angle_gamma   90.00
#
_symmetry.space_group_name_H-M   'P 1'
#
loop_
_entity.id
_entity.type
_entity.pdbx_description
1 polymer ?
#
loop_
_entity_poly.entity_id
_entity_poly.type
_entity_poly.pdbx_seq_one_letter_code
_entity_poly.pdbx_strand_id
1 'polypeptide(L)'
;MNIGQVLEVHLGYAAHALGCKVATPIFDGANEKDIADMLQQAGLDPEGKSVLYDGRTGEPFDNKVTVGYVYFLKLHHLVDDKIHARSTGPYSLVTQQPLGGKAQFGGQRFGEMEMWALEAYGAAYTLREMLTVKSDDVTGRVKTYEAIVKGHNVPEPGVPEAFKVLVKELQSLCLDIRVLDENGNQIELKEDEDAMDTFNLARMDAEDDRHHSVVEEAEFQESGFDIEDAPDDAGADAGLDGGDDAGFDDE
;
A
#
# COMPACT_ATOMS: atom_id res chain seq x y z
N MET A 1 18.31 -9.23 -21.37
CA MET A 1 19.59 -9.05 -20.64
C MET A 1 20.00 -7.58 -20.82
N ASN A 2 20.20 -6.84 -19.74
CA ASN A 2 20.33 -5.37 -19.79
C ASN A 2 21.79 -4.91 -19.87
N ILE A 3 22.52 -5.39 -20.88
CA ILE A 3 23.96 -5.08 -21.07
C ILE A 3 24.19 -3.57 -21.28
N GLY A 4 23.21 -2.89 -21.86
CA GLY A 4 23.25 -1.43 -22.08
C GLY A 4 23.46 -0.62 -20.80
N GLN A 5 23.02 -1.12 -19.64
CA GLN A 5 23.27 -0.43 -18.35
C GLN A 5 24.77 -0.36 -18.04
N VAL A 6 25.53 -1.42 -18.33
CA VAL A 6 26.99 -1.43 -18.11
C VAL A 6 27.70 -0.52 -19.11
N LEU A 7 27.25 -0.51 -20.37
CA LEU A 7 27.79 0.38 -21.40
C LEU A 7 27.52 1.86 -21.07
N GLU A 8 26.34 2.16 -20.54
CA GLU A 8 25.98 3.50 -20.04
C GLU A 8 26.92 3.95 -18.92
N VAL A 9 27.20 3.08 -17.94
CA VAL A 9 28.13 3.37 -16.83
C VAL A 9 29.49 3.80 -17.37
N HIS A 10 30.06 3.03 -18.30
CA HIS A 10 31.38 3.26 -18.87
C HIS A 10 31.42 4.55 -19.71
N LEU A 11 30.43 4.75 -20.58
CA LEU A 11 30.35 5.94 -21.42
C LEU A 11 30.11 7.20 -20.58
N GLY A 12 29.23 7.12 -19.57
CA GLY A 12 29.00 8.19 -18.61
C GLY A 12 30.26 8.53 -17.81
N TYR A 13 31.07 7.52 -17.46
CA TYR A 13 32.34 7.73 -16.77
C TYR A 13 33.36 8.48 -17.64
N ALA A 14 33.53 8.06 -18.89
CA ALA A 14 34.40 8.73 -19.85
C ALA A 14 33.93 10.17 -20.15
N ALA A 15 32.62 10.36 -20.35
CA ALA A 15 32.02 11.66 -20.62
C ALA A 15 32.21 12.66 -19.46
N HIS A 16 32.02 12.20 -18.22
CA HIS A 16 32.24 13.03 -17.05
C HIS A 16 33.72 13.45 -16.91
N ALA A 17 34.65 12.51 -17.11
CA ALA A 17 36.09 12.80 -17.02
C ALA A 17 36.58 13.77 -18.11
N LEU A 18 36.00 13.71 -19.32
CA LEU A 18 36.29 14.64 -20.41
C LEU A 18 35.50 15.95 -20.34
N GLY A 19 34.54 16.07 -19.41
CA GLY A 19 33.71 17.27 -19.26
C GLY A 19 32.74 17.50 -20.43
N CYS A 20 32.31 16.44 -21.11
CA CYS A 20 31.41 16.53 -22.27
C CYS A 20 30.10 15.77 -22.02
N LYS A 21 29.09 16.06 -22.87
CA LYS A 21 27.83 15.30 -22.92
C LYS A 21 27.83 14.46 -24.19
N VAL A 22 27.36 13.22 -24.08
CA VAL A 22 27.31 12.27 -25.20
C VAL A 22 25.86 12.02 -25.60
N ALA A 23 25.60 11.99 -26.89
CA ALA A 23 24.32 11.56 -27.46
C ALA A 23 24.56 10.26 -28.25
N THR A 24 23.84 9.20 -27.90
CA THR A 24 23.90 7.90 -28.57
C THR A 24 22.51 7.58 -29.14
N PRO A 25 22.34 7.54 -30.47
CA PRO A 25 21.10 7.09 -31.11
C PRO A 25 20.72 5.66 -30.72
N ILE A 26 19.42 5.33 -30.85
CA ILE A 26 18.86 4.04 -30.40
C ILE A 26 19.41 2.84 -31.20
N PHE A 27 19.66 3.02 -32.51
CA PHE A 27 20.06 1.93 -33.42
C PHE A 27 21.45 2.09 -34.04
N ASP A 28 22.05 3.27 -33.93
CA ASP A 28 23.40 3.58 -34.43
C ASP A 28 24.16 4.36 -33.36
N GLY A 29 24.31 3.69 -32.22
CA GLY A 29 24.88 4.25 -30.99
C GLY A 29 26.38 4.03 -30.87
N ALA A 30 26.94 4.45 -29.74
CA ALA A 30 28.34 4.19 -29.42
C ALA A 30 28.60 2.67 -29.27
N ASN A 31 29.64 2.17 -29.94
CA ASN A 31 30.07 0.78 -29.81
C ASN A 31 31.05 0.61 -28.64
N GLU A 32 31.29 -0.63 -28.23
CA GLU A 32 32.25 -0.95 -27.16
C GLU A 32 33.65 -0.39 -27.41
N LYS A 33 34.11 -0.41 -28.68
CA LYS A 33 35.40 0.17 -29.07
C LYS A 33 35.42 1.68 -28.87
N ASP A 34 34.36 2.37 -29.29
CA ASP A 34 34.24 3.82 -29.14
C ASP A 34 34.28 4.22 -27.64
N ILE A 35 33.63 3.42 -26.79
CA ILE A 35 33.63 3.61 -25.33
C ILE A 35 35.03 3.37 -24.74
N ALA A 36 35.71 2.29 -25.13
CA ALA A 36 37.05 1.96 -24.65
C ALA A 36 38.09 3.03 -25.08
N ASP A 37 38.01 3.52 -26.31
CA ASP A 37 38.87 4.59 -26.83
C ASP A 37 38.62 5.90 -26.07
N MET A 38 37.35 6.21 -25.76
CA MET A 38 36.99 7.39 -24.99
C MET A 38 37.46 7.31 -23.53
N LEU A 39 37.37 6.14 -22.89
CA LEU A 39 37.94 5.89 -21.56
C LEU A 39 39.46 6.10 -21.56
N GLN A 40 40.16 5.62 -22.58
CA GLN A 40 41.60 5.80 -22.69
C GLN A 40 41.99 7.27 -22.92
N GLN A 41 41.24 8.01 -23.74
CA GLN A 41 41.40 9.46 -23.91
C GLN A 41 41.18 10.24 -22.61
N ALA A 42 40.27 9.76 -21.76
CA ALA A 42 40.01 10.30 -20.43
C ALA A 42 41.08 9.92 -19.38
N GLY A 43 42.05 9.08 -19.72
CA GLY A 43 43.07 8.57 -18.79
C GLY A 43 42.54 7.51 -17.81
N LEU A 44 41.44 6.84 -18.14
CA LEU A 44 40.80 5.80 -17.35
C LEU A 44 41.17 4.39 -17.86
N ASP A 45 40.91 3.37 -17.04
CA ASP A 45 41.09 1.97 -17.44
C ASP A 45 40.13 1.65 -18.61
N PRO A 46 40.62 1.10 -19.74
CA PRO A 46 39.76 0.71 -20.87
C PRO A 46 38.67 -0.30 -20.51
N GLU A 47 38.85 -1.08 -19.43
CA GLU A 47 37.81 -1.99 -18.92
C GLU A 47 36.71 -1.27 -18.11
N GLY A 48 36.85 0.03 -17.83
CA GLY A 48 35.87 0.80 -17.03
C GLY A 48 35.86 0.43 -15.55
N LYS A 49 36.94 -0.19 -15.04
CA LYS A 49 37.06 -0.65 -13.64
C LYS A 49 38.12 0.12 -12.87
N SER A 50 37.84 0.34 -11.59
CA SER A 50 38.72 1.06 -10.66
C SER A 50 38.97 0.25 -9.40
N VAL A 51 40.11 0.49 -8.74
CA VAL A 51 40.39 -0.06 -7.40
C VAL A 51 39.64 0.79 -6.38
N LEU A 52 38.68 0.18 -5.68
CA LEU A 52 38.00 0.80 -4.56
C LEU A 52 38.64 0.38 -3.23
N TYR A 53 38.46 1.21 -2.21
CA TYR A 53 38.92 0.97 -0.85
C TYR A 53 37.71 0.93 0.08
N ASP A 54 37.71 0.05 1.09
CA ASP A 54 36.64 0.02 2.09
C ASP A 54 36.70 1.29 2.95
N GLY A 55 35.64 2.09 2.93
CA GLY A 55 35.55 3.36 3.66
C GLY A 55 35.61 3.21 5.19
N ARG A 56 35.48 1.99 5.74
CA ARG A 56 35.58 1.72 7.18
C ARG A 56 36.97 1.30 7.62
N THR A 57 37.70 0.53 6.81
CA THR A 57 39.02 -0.05 7.18
C THR A 57 40.19 0.57 6.43
N GLY A 58 39.97 1.11 5.24
CA GLY A 58 41.00 1.69 4.37
C GLY A 58 41.76 0.67 3.51
N GLU A 59 41.41 -0.61 3.56
CA GLU A 59 42.02 -1.66 2.73
C GLU A 59 41.39 -1.71 1.32
N PRO A 60 42.17 -2.02 0.26
CA PRO A 60 41.63 -2.18 -1.09
C PRO A 60 40.78 -3.46 -1.20
N PHE A 61 39.75 -3.43 -2.05
CA PHE A 61 39.01 -4.64 -2.40
C PHE A 61 39.83 -5.60 -3.29
N ASP A 62 39.59 -6.90 -3.18
CA ASP A 62 40.33 -7.95 -3.90
C ASP A 62 40.26 -7.83 -5.43
N ASN A 63 39.09 -7.43 -5.95
CA ASN A 63 38.83 -7.29 -7.39
C ASN A 63 38.54 -5.83 -7.74
N LYS A 64 38.93 -5.42 -8.95
CA LYS A 64 38.55 -4.10 -9.49
C LYS A 64 37.02 -4.03 -9.66
N VAL A 65 36.44 -2.90 -9.32
CA VAL A 65 34.99 -2.65 -9.36
C VAL A 65 34.66 -1.70 -10.50
N THR A 66 33.57 -1.99 -11.24
CA THR A 66 33.05 -1.06 -12.24
C THR A 66 32.43 0.15 -11.54
N VAL A 67 32.95 1.33 -11.85
CA VAL A 67 32.47 2.60 -11.31
C VAL A 67 32.19 3.53 -12.49
N GLY A 68 31.12 4.30 -12.41
CA GLY A 68 30.82 5.28 -13.43
C GLY A 68 29.54 6.03 -13.13
N TYR A 69 29.02 6.70 -14.15
CA TYR A 69 27.86 7.57 -14.03
C TYR A 69 26.68 6.92 -14.74
N VAL A 70 25.61 6.69 -13.99
CA VAL A 70 24.34 6.12 -14.47
C VAL A 70 23.26 7.15 -14.27
N TYR A 71 22.32 7.21 -15.22
CA TYR A 71 21.16 8.06 -15.07
C TYR A 71 20.06 7.35 -14.28
N PHE A 72 19.93 7.71 -12.99
CA PHE A 72 18.85 7.21 -12.13
C PHE A 72 17.62 8.10 -12.21
N LEU A 73 16.46 7.47 -12.25
CA LEU A 73 15.15 8.12 -12.14
C LEU A 73 14.54 7.80 -10.77
N LYS A 74 14.05 8.84 -10.08
CA LYS A 74 13.17 8.67 -8.92
C LYS A 74 11.74 8.56 -9.43
N LEU A 75 11.11 7.41 -9.21
CA LEU A 75 9.71 7.18 -9.58
C LEU A 75 8.78 7.73 -8.48
N HIS A 76 7.53 7.99 -8.86
CA HIS A 76 6.51 8.60 -7.97
C HIS A 76 6.05 7.69 -6.82
N HIS A 77 6.50 6.43 -6.76
CA HIS A 77 6.08 5.48 -5.73
C HIS A 77 6.85 5.69 -4.42
N LEU A 78 6.46 6.71 -3.66
CA LEU A 78 7.02 6.99 -2.35
C LEU A 78 6.42 6.06 -1.28
N VAL A 79 7.19 5.82 -0.22
CA VAL A 79 6.75 4.98 0.91
C VAL A 79 5.71 5.71 1.75
N ASP A 80 5.86 7.03 1.89
CA ASP A 80 4.95 7.89 2.66
C ASP A 80 3.50 7.76 2.16
N ASP A 81 3.32 7.68 0.83
CA ASP A 81 2.01 7.45 0.20
C ASP A 81 1.45 6.04 0.44
N LYS A 82 2.29 5.08 0.85
CA LYS A 82 1.94 3.66 1.00
C LYS A 82 1.76 3.22 2.44
N ILE A 83 2.30 3.94 3.42
CA ILE A 83 2.07 3.63 4.83
C ILE A 83 0.57 3.80 5.13
N HIS A 84 -0.03 2.77 5.72
CA HIS A 84 -1.43 2.75 6.15
C HIS A 84 -1.60 1.69 7.24
N ALA A 85 -2.21 2.09 8.35
CA ALA A 85 -2.54 1.21 9.46
C ALA A 85 -3.98 1.45 9.91
N ARG A 86 -4.59 0.42 10.49
CA ARG A 86 -5.95 0.49 11.01
C ARG A 86 -6.09 -0.35 12.27
N SER A 87 -6.65 0.24 13.32
CA SER A 87 -7.09 -0.43 14.54
C SER A 87 -8.60 -0.71 14.48
N THR A 88 -9.41 0.34 14.52
CA THR A 88 -10.87 0.35 14.34
C THR A 88 -11.22 1.33 13.19
N GLY A 89 -12.48 1.54 12.85
CA GLY A 89 -12.84 2.49 11.79
C GLY A 89 -14.28 2.33 11.31
N PRO A 90 -14.63 2.82 10.11
CA PRO A 90 -15.97 2.65 9.55
C PRO A 90 -16.22 1.24 9.02
N TYR A 91 -17.49 0.84 9.06
CA TYR A 91 -17.97 -0.49 8.65
C TYR A 91 -19.10 -0.37 7.63
N SER A 92 -19.27 -1.40 6.81
CA SER A 92 -20.37 -1.52 5.86
C SER A 92 -21.70 -1.64 6.58
N LEU A 93 -22.73 -0.95 6.10
CA LEU A 93 -24.07 -0.99 6.70
C LEU A 93 -24.73 -2.38 6.59
N VAL A 94 -24.44 -3.11 5.50
CA VAL A 94 -25.10 -4.39 5.21
C VAL A 94 -24.38 -5.53 5.90
N THR A 95 -23.09 -5.70 5.62
CA THR A 95 -22.31 -6.85 6.09
C THR A 95 -21.59 -6.61 7.41
N GLN A 96 -21.61 -5.37 7.93
CA GLN A 96 -20.87 -4.97 9.13
C GLN A 96 -19.35 -5.23 9.07
N GLN A 97 -18.81 -5.45 7.87
CA GLN A 97 -17.38 -5.65 7.63
C GLN A 97 -16.62 -4.32 7.50
N PRO A 98 -15.32 -4.30 7.85
CA PRO A 98 -14.45 -3.14 7.66
C PRO A 98 -14.52 -2.63 6.20
N LEU A 99 -14.67 -1.31 5.99
CA LEU A 99 -14.58 -0.73 4.64
C LEU A 99 -13.18 -0.92 4.03
N GLY A 100 -13.07 -0.87 2.70
CA GLY A 100 -11.81 -1.02 1.98
C GLY A 100 -11.18 0.30 1.56
N GLY A 101 -9.85 0.29 1.33
CA GLY A 101 -9.10 1.42 0.75
C GLY A 101 -8.53 2.41 1.77
N LYS A 102 -7.32 2.91 1.47
CA LYS A 102 -6.58 3.84 2.36
C LYS A 102 -7.38 5.12 2.66
N ALA A 103 -8.05 5.69 1.66
CA ALA A 103 -8.81 6.94 1.79
C ALA A 103 -10.01 6.87 2.75
N GLN A 104 -10.51 5.67 3.05
CA GLN A 104 -11.68 5.46 3.92
C GLN A 104 -11.29 4.91 5.30
N PHE A 105 -10.01 5.02 5.68
CA PHE A 105 -9.46 4.29 6.84
C PHE A 105 -9.81 2.79 6.76
N GLY A 106 -9.66 2.24 5.56
CA GLY A 106 -10.08 0.89 5.23
C GLY A 106 -9.20 -0.20 5.85
N GLY A 107 -9.78 -1.36 6.07
CA GLY A 107 -9.10 -2.54 6.58
C GLY A 107 -8.42 -3.30 5.46
N GLN A 108 -7.47 -4.15 5.83
CA GLN A 108 -6.85 -5.06 4.87
C GLN A 108 -7.74 -6.27 4.64
N ARG A 109 -7.79 -6.73 3.39
CA ARG A 109 -8.53 -7.94 3.04
C ARG A 109 -7.71 -9.15 3.49
N PHE A 110 -8.25 -9.89 4.44
CA PHE A 110 -7.82 -11.26 4.71
C PHE A 110 -8.60 -12.19 3.77
N GLY A 111 -7.92 -12.71 2.74
CA GLY A 111 -8.55 -13.44 1.65
C GLY A 111 -8.59 -14.96 1.86
N GLU A 112 -9.12 -15.63 0.84
CA GLU A 112 -9.23 -17.09 0.79
C GLU A 112 -7.85 -17.77 0.83
N MET A 113 -6.86 -17.21 0.13
CA MET A 113 -5.51 -17.77 0.10
C MET A 113 -4.82 -17.67 1.47
N GLU A 114 -5.05 -16.58 2.22
CA GLU A 114 -4.53 -16.43 3.57
C GLU A 114 -5.27 -17.36 4.56
N MET A 115 -6.57 -17.59 4.36
CA MET A 115 -7.34 -18.55 5.13
C MET A 115 -6.78 -19.97 4.95
N TRP A 116 -6.51 -20.41 3.71
CA TRP A 116 -5.89 -21.71 3.45
C TRP A 116 -4.52 -21.86 4.13
N ALA A 117 -3.74 -20.77 4.17
CA ALA A 117 -2.47 -20.79 4.86
C ALA A 117 -2.66 -21.08 6.37
N LEU A 118 -3.59 -20.40 7.05
CA LEU A 118 -3.86 -20.64 8.47
C LEU A 118 -4.43 -22.04 8.74
N GLU A 119 -5.29 -22.55 7.86
CA GLU A 119 -5.80 -23.92 7.94
C GLU A 119 -4.69 -24.96 7.83
N ALA A 120 -3.77 -24.78 6.88
CA ALA A 120 -2.62 -25.67 6.70
C ALA A 120 -1.70 -25.70 7.92
N TYR A 121 -1.56 -24.58 8.64
CA TYR A 121 -0.85 -24.52 9.91
C TYR A 121 -1.65 -25.11 11.09
N GLY A 122 -2.94 -25.37 10.94
CA GLY A 122 -3.82 -25.81 12.03
C GLY A 122 -4.12 -24.72 13.05
N ALA A 123 -4.01 -23.43 12.66
CA ALA A 123 -4.17 -22.29 13.54
C ALA A 123 -5.65 -21.91 13.75
N ALA A 124 -6.45 -22.85 14.27
CA ALA A 124 -7.91 -22.72 14.37
C ALA A 124 -8.38 -21.49 15.18
N TYR A 125 -7.72 -21.17 16.30
CA TYR A 125 -8.09 -20.02 17.14
C TYR A 125 -7.79 -18.69 16.45
N THR A 126 -6.65 -18.58 15.77
CA THR A 126 -6.28 -17.38 14.99
C THR A 126 -7.25 -17.16 13.83
N LEU A 127 -7.59 -18.24 13.11
CA LEU A 127 -8.56 -18.16 12.02
C LEU A 127 -9.93 -17.73 12.53
N ARG A 128 -10.40 -18.33 13.64
CA ARG A 128 -11.67 -17.96 14.28
C ARG A 128 -11.70 -16.49 14.67
N GLU A 129 -10.64 -15.96 15.27
CA GLU A 129 -10.52 -14.55 15.65
C GLU A 129 -10.58 -13.62 14.43
N MET A 130 -9.84 -13.96 13.36
CA MET A 130 -9.83 -13.19 12.11
C MET A 130 -11.20 -13.12 11.43
N LEU A 131 -11.96 -14.22 11.45
CA LEU A 131 -13.26 -14.32 10.77
C LEU A 131 -14.44 -13.79 11.58
N THR A 132 -14.27 -13.49 12.87
CA THR A 132 -15.38 -13.08 13.77
C THR A 132 -15.11 -11.70 14.38
N VAL A 133 -14.46 -11.67 15.55
CA VAL A 133 -14.23 -10.46 16.37
C VAL A 133 -13.34 -9.41 15.72
N LYS A 134 -12.64 -9.72 14.62
CA LYS A 134 -11.89 -8.72 13.82
C LYS A 134 -12.64 -8.23 12.58
N SER A 135 -13.78 -8.83 12.26
CA SER A 135 -14.54 -8.56 11.03
C SER A 135 -15.94 -8.01 11.37
N ASP A 136 -16.93 -8.89 11.44
CA ASP A 136 -18.37 -8.57 11.39
C ASP A 136 -19.17 -9.08 12.59
N ASP A 137 -18.52 -9.61 13.63
CA ASP A 137 -19.17 -9.83 14.93
C ASP A 137 -19.29 -8.50 15.69
N VAL A 138 -20.43 -7.81 15.51
CA VAL A 138 -20.69 -6.48 16.07
C VAL A 138 -20.59 -6.48 17.60
N THR A 139 -21.30 -7.41 18.24
CA THR A 139 -21.31 -7.54 19.70
C THR A 139 -19.96 -8.02 20.23
N GLY A 140 -19.32 -8.98 19.55
CA GLY A 140 -18.02 -9.53 19.93
C GLY A 140 -16.91 -8.49 19.85
N ARG A 141 -16.93 -7.60 18.85
CA ARG A 141 -15.95 -6.51 18.70
C ARG A 141 -15.94 -5.55 19.87
N VAL A 142 -17.10 -5.04 20.27
CA VAL A 142 -17.21 -4.08 21.39
C VAL A 142 -16.73 -4.73 22.68
N LYS A 143 -17.19 -5.95 22.97
CA LYS A 143 -16.77 -6.68 24.18
C LYS A 143 -15.27 -7.01 24.17
N THR A 144 -14.71 -7.35 23.01
CA THR A 144 -13.28 -7.65 22.86
C THR A 144 -12.44 -6.40 23.10
N TYR A 145 -12.84 -5.26 22.54
CA TYR A 145 -12.19 -3.98 22.79
C TYR A 145 -12.20 -3.63 24.29
N GLU A 146 -13.36 -3.69 24.93
CA GLU A 146 -13.47 -3.44 26.37
C GLU A 146 -12.64 -4.41 27.22
N ALA A 147 -12.60 -5.69 26.85
CA ALA A 147 -11.82 -6.70 27.56
C ALA A 147 -10.31 -6.40 27.46
N ILE A 148 -9.82 -6.02 26.28
CA ILE A 148 -8.41 -5.65 26.07
C ILE A 148 -8.05 -4.42 26.91
N VAL A 149 -8.88 -3.37 26.87
CA VAL A 149 -8.65 -2.13 27.64
C VAL A 149 -8.65 -2.38 29.14
N LYS A 150 -9.54 -3.27 29.63
CA LYS A 150 -9.66 -3.63 31.05
C LYS A 150 -8.66 -4.70 31.50
N GLY A 151 -7.87 -5.28 30.58
CA GLY A 151 -6.94 -6.38 30.88
C GLY A 151 -7.64 -7.70 31.26
N HIS A 152 -8.88 -7.91 30.80
CA HIS A 152 -9.62 -9.14 30.99
C HIS A 152 -9.44 -10.10 29.80
N ASN A 153 -9.78 -11.38 30.00
CA ASN A 153 -9.77 -12.36 28.93
C ASN A 153 -10.84 -12.03 27.87
N VAL A 154 -10.47 -12.21 26.60
CA VAL A 154 -11.35 -12.00 25.45
C VAL A 154 -12.51 -13.01 25.50
N PRO A 155 -13.78 -12.58 25.33
CA PRO A 155 -14.93 -13.47 25.33
C PRO A 155 -14.94 -14.40 24.11
N GLU A 156 -15.78 -15.44 24.15
CA GLU A 156 -15.98 -16.30 22.99
C GLU A 156 -16.73 -15.56 21.86
N PRO A 157 -16.33 -15.76 20.60
CA PRO A 157 -16.93 -15.10 19.44
C PRO A 157 -18.33 -15.64 19.14
N GLY A 158 -19.17 -14.77 18.58
CA GLY A 158 -20.52 -15.10 18.11
C GLY A 158 -20.57 -15.58 16.66
N VAL A 159 -21.77 -15.53 16.08
CA VAL A 159 -22.02 -15.87 14.66
C VAL A 159 -21.77 -14.63 13.79
N PRO A 160 -20.96 -14.73 12.72
CA PRO A 160 -20.73 -13.64 11.78
C PRO A 160 -21.99 -13.05 11.18
N GLU A 161 -22.05 -11.72 11.04
CA GLU A 161 -23.20 -11.05 10.43
C GLU A 161 -23.35 -11.40 8.95
N ALA A 162 -22.25 -11.60 8.22
CA ALA A 162 -22.31 -12.05 6.82
C ALA A 162 -23.04 -13.39 6.64
N PHE A 163 -22.95 -14.30 7.63
CA PHE A 163 -23.70 -15.55 7.61
C PHE A 163 -25.19 -15.33 7.82
N LYS A 164 -25.59 -14.41 8.72
CA LYS A 164 -26.99 -14.05 8.92
C LYS A 164 -27.58 -13.43 7.65
N VAL A 165 -26.85 -12.52 7.01
CA VAL A 165 -27.23 -11.91 5.72
C VAL A 165 -27.43 -12.99 4.65
N LEU A 166 -26.49 -13.93 4.52
CA LEU A 166 -26.60 -15.06 3.58
C LEU A 166 -27.89 -15.88 3.79
N VAL A 167 -28.23 -16.20 5.04
CA VAL A 167 -29.46 -16.96 5.34
C VAL A 167 -30.70 -16.18 4.92
N LYS A 168 -30.74 -14.86 5.17
CA LYS A 168 -31.86 -13.99 4.75
C LYS A 168 -31.96 -13.88 3.23
N GLU A 169 -30.83 -13.76 2.52
CA GLU A 169 -30.80 -13.74 1.06
C GLU A 169 -31.35 -15.04 0.46
N LEU A 170 -30.96 -16.19 1.00
CA LEU A 170 -31.49 -17.47 0.54
C LEU A 170 -32.98 -17.65 0.87
N GLN A 171 -33.43 -17.19 2.05
CA GLN A 171 -34.86 -17.17 2.40
C GLN A 171 -35.67 -16.26 1.47
N SER A 172 -35.08 -15.15 1.00
CA SER A 172 -35.72 -14.25 0.02
C SER A 172 -35.98 -14.92 -1.34
N LEU A 173 -35.23 -15.98 -1.67
CA LEU A 173 -35.43 -16.82 -2.85
C LEU A 173 -36.51 -17.91 -2.64
N CYS A 174 -37.30 -17.82 -1.56
CA CYS A 174 -38.30 -18.80 -1.16
C CYS A 174 -37.73 -20.17 -0.78
N LEU A 175 -36.48 -20.22 -0.29
CA LEU A 175 -35.87 -21.42 0.28
C LEU A 175 -36.10 -21.46 1.80
N ASP A 176 -36.64 -22.57 2.31
CA ASP A 176 -36.79 -22.79 3.76
C ASP A 176 -35.48 -23.26 4.37
N ILE A 177 -34.63 -22.30 4.75
CA ILE A 177 -33.37 -22.56 5.45
C ILE A 177 -33.58 -22.40 6.94
N ARG A 178 -33.23 -23.44 7.69
CA ARG A 178 -33.27 -23.48 9.15
C ARG A 178 -31.93 -23.94 9.69
N VAL A 179 -31.41 -23.19 10.66
CA VAL A 179 -30.22 -23.59 11.42
C VAL A 179 -30.71 -24.40 12.62
N LEU A 180 -30.23 -25.64 12.74
CA LEU A 180 -30.60 -26.56 13.82
C LEU A 180 -29.41 -26.78 14.74
N ASP A 181 -29.67 -26.90 16.04
CA ASP A 181 -28.68 -27.37 17.01
C ASP A 181 -28.49 -28.90 16.92
N GLU A 182 -27.57 -29.44 17.71
CA GLU A 182 -27.31 -30.89 17.81
C GLU A 182 -28.55 -31.70 18.27
N ASN A 183 -29.50 -31.05 18.94
CA ASN A 183 -30.73 -31.66 19.46
C ASN A 183 -31.93 -31.51 18.50
N GLY A 184 -31.74 -30.91 17.31
CA GLY A 184 -32.78 -30.67 16.32
C GLY A 184 -33.69 -29.48 16.63
N ASN A 185 -33.33 -28.63 17.61
CA ASN A 185 -34.04 -27.39 17.88
C ASN A 185 -33.59 -26.29 16.92
N GLN A 186 -34.52 -25.46 16.48
CA GLN A 186 -34.20 -24.34 15.61
C GLN A 186 -33.51 -23.22 16.40
N ILE A 187 -32.33 -22.82 15.92
CA ILE A 187 -31.61 -21.66 16.43
C ILE A 187 -32.20 -20.42 15.75
N GLU A 188 -32.81 -19.54 16.54
CA GLU A 188 -33.20 -18.22 16.06
C GLU A 188 -31.96 -17.34 15.93
N LEU A 189 -31.58 -17.04 14.70
CA LEU A 189 -30.61 -15.99 14.38
C LEU A 189 -31.28 -14.64 14.65
N LYS A 190 -31.31 -14.21 15.92
CA LYS A 190 -31.83 -12.90 16.28
C LYS A 190 -30.92 -11.81 15.73
N GLU A 191 -31.54 -10.75 15.23
CA GLU A 191 -30.86 -9.48 15.00
C GLU A 191 -30.49 -8.93 16.38
N ASP A 192 -29.23 -8.53 16.56
CA ASP A 192 -28.78 -7.94 17.83
C ASP A 192 -29.44 -6.56 17.96
N GLU A 193 -30.67 -6.49 18.49
CA GLU A 193 -31.40 -5.23 18.72
C GLU A 193 -30.60 -4.26 19.62
N ASP A 194 -29.74 -4.81 20.49
CA ASP A 194 -28.83 -4.05 21.37
C ASP A 194 -27.65 -3.38 20.61
N ALA A 195 -27.39 -3.75 19.35
CA ALA A 195 -26.28 -3.19 18.57
C ALA A 195 -26.49 -1.70 18.23
N MET A 196 -27.73 -1.22 18.19
CA MET A 196 -28.04 0.21 17.97
C MET A 196 -27.72 1.09 19.18
N ASP A 197 -27.70 0.52 20.40
CA ASP A 197 -27.46 1.27 21.66
C ASP A 197 -26.02 1.16 22.16
N THR A 198 -25.21 0.24 21.63
CA THR A 198 -23.78 0.17 21.94
C THR A 198 -23.00 1.32 21.31
N PHE A 199 -22.68 2.31 22.14
CA PHE A 199 -21.55 3.25 22.05
C PHE A 199 -20.83 3.27 20.69
N ASN A 200 -20.94 4.40 19.97
CA ASN A 200 -20.14 4.70 18.78
C ASN A 200 -18.63 4.66 19.12
N LEU A 201 -18.01 3.48 19.05
CA LEU A 201 -16.57 3.28 19.16
C LEU A 201 -15.84 4.17 18.14
N ALA A 202 -16.45 4.36 16.96
CA ALA A 202 -16.01 5.26 15.91
C ALA A 202 -15.88 6.73 16.33
N ARG A 203 -16.57 7.19 17.39
CA ARG A 203 -16.42 8.56 17.91
C ARG A 203 -15.24 8.72 18.86
N MET A 204 -14.89 7.70 19.65
CA MET A 204 -13.75 7.76 20.57
C MET A 204 -12.43 7.68 19.79
N ASP A 205 -12.31 6.76 18.83
CA ASP A 205 -11.06 6.62 18.07
C ASP A 205 -10.87 7.76 17.04
N ALA A 206 -11.94 8.34 16.50
CA ALA A 206 -11.84 9.53 15.64
C ALA A 206 -11.38 10.80 16.38
N GLU A 207 -11.50 10.85 17.71
CA GLU A 207 -10.91 11.92 18.53
C GLU A 207 -9.42 11.71 18.77
N ASP A 208 -8.97 10.46 18.91
CA ASP A 208 -7.56 10.09 19.11
C ASP A 208 -6.74 10.20 17.80
N ASP A 209 -7.28 9.73 16.66
CA ASP A 209 -6.60 9.81 15.35
C ASP A 209 -6.42 11.26 14.89
N ARG A 210 -7.39 12.15 15.17
CA ARG A 210 -7.25 13.61 14.94
C ARG A 210 -6.16 14.21 15.83
N HIS A 211 -5.96 13.67 17.02
CA HIS A 211 -4.90 14.13 17.90
C HIS A 211 -3.53 13.69 17.37
N HIS A 212 -3.42 12.47 16.81
CA HIS A 212 -2.18 11.97 16.20
C HIS A 212 -1.80 12.73 14.92
N SER A 213 -2.76 13.03 14.04
CA SER A 213 -2.49 13.80 12.82
C SER A 213 -2.03 15.23 13.12
N VAL A 214 -2.60 15.87 14.15
CA VAL A 214 -2.22 17.22 14.59
C VAL A 214 -0.82 17.23 15.24
N VAL A 215 -0.45 16.16 15.96
CA VAL A 215 0.90 16.03 16.54
C VAL A 215 1.94 15.79 15.44
N GLU A 216 1.65 14.96 14.43
CA GLU A 216 2.54 14.76 13.28
C GLU A 216 2.74 16.05 12.47
N GLU A 217 1.69 16.82 12.20
CA GLU A 217 1.80 18.11 11.50
C GLU A 217 2.62 19.14 12.31
N ALA A 218 2.46 19.16 13.65
CA ALA A 218 3.21 20.06 14.52
C ALA A 218 4.70 19.66 14.63
N GLU A 219 5.02 18.37 14.74
CA GLU A 219 6.39 17.87 14.74
C GLU A 219 7.07 18.08 13.38
N PHE A 220 6.31 17.99 12.28
CA PHE A 220 6.82 18.27 10.94
C PHE A 220 7.17 19.76 10.75
N GLN A 221 6.31 20.67 11.22
CA GLN A 221 6.60 22.12 11.23
C GLN A 221 7.79 22.48 12.13
N GLU A 222 7.99 21.77 13.25
CA GLU A 222 9.12 21.99 14.16
C GLU A 222 10.45 21.47 13.57
N SER A 223 10.41 20.53 12.62
CA SER A 223 11.59 19.96 11.96
C SER A 223 12.31 20.90 10.98
N GLY A 224 11.71 22.06 10.66
CA GLY A 224 12.33 23.12 9.85
C GLY A 224 12.46 22.81 8.35
N PHE A 225 11.78 21.78 7.86
CA PHE A 225 11.64 21.49 6.43
C PHE A 225 10.34 22.10 5.87
N ASP A 226 10.34 23.42 5.67
CA ASP A 226 9.27 24.07 4.89
C ASP A 226 9.40 23.66 3.42
N ILE A 227 8.38 23.00 2.88
CA ILE A 227 8.20 22.89 1.43
C ILE A 227 7.65 24.25 0.97
N GLU A 228 8.46 25.02 0.25
CA GLU A 228 7.96 26.19 -0.47
C GLU A 228 6.95 25.71 -1.52
N ASP A 229 5.66 25.94 -1.25
CA ASP A 229 4.59 25.74 -2.23
C ASP A 229 4.91 26.55 -3.49
N ALA A 230 4.98 25.86 -4.63
CA ALA A 230 5.11 26.51 -5.92
C ALA A 230 3.88 27.41 -6.15
N PRO A 231 4.03 28.64 -6.66
CA PRO A 231 2.92 29.57 -6.78
C PRO A 231 1.82 29.04 -7.72
N ASP A 232 0.57 29.13 -7.25
CA ASP A 232 -0.69 28.70 -7.88
C ASP A 232 -1.07 29.44 -9.18
N ASP A 233 -0.12 30.03 -9.92
CA ASP A 233 -0.41 30.84 -11.11
C ASP A 233 0.32 30.36 -12.38
N ALA A 234 0.37 29.05 -12.59
CA ALA A 234 0.86 28.46 -13.83
C ALA A 234 -0.19 27.52 -14.44
N GLY A 235 -1.29 28.09 -14.96
CA GLY A 235 -2.21 27.32 -15.80
C GLY A 235 -3.63 27.83 -16.01
N ALA A 236 -3.88 29.15 -15.97
CA ALA A 236 -5.17 29.72 -16.36
C ALA A 236 -5.06 30.46 -17.71
N ASP A 237 -4.83 29.72 -18.80
CA ASP A 237 -5.19 30.18 -20.14
C ASP A 237 -5.48 28.99 -21.07
N ALA A 238 -6.74 28.56 -21.07
CA ALA A 238 -7.34 27.82 -22.18
C ALA A 238 -8.75 28.38 -22.36
N GLY A 239 -8.88 29.24 -23.36
CA GLY A 239 -10.05 30.07 -23.62
C GLY A 239 -11.34 29.28 -23.79
N LEU A 240 -12.39 29.93 -23.32
CA LEU A 240 -13.78 29.69 -23.69
C LEU A 240 -13.93 29.78 -25.22
N ASP A 241 -14.37 28.69 -25.85
CA ASP A 241 -15.19 28.80 -27.05
C ASP A 241 -16.34 27.78 -26.94
N GLY A 242 -17.55 28.32 -26.94
CA GLY A 242 -18.78 27.55 -26.96
C GLY A 242 -19.42 27.70 -28.34
N GLY A 243 -19.82 26.58 -28.93
CA GLY A 243 -20.66 26.62 -30.13
C GLY A 243 -20.76 25.28 -30.85
N ASP A 244 -22.00 24.82 -30.94
CA ASP A 244 -22.57 24.01 -32.02
C ASP A 244 -22.36 22.48 -32.00
N ASP A 245 -23.27 21.87 -31.24
CA ASP A 245 -23.96 20.62 -31.53
C ASP A 245 -24.49 20.58 -32.98
N ALA A 246 -23.92 19.70 -33.80
CA ALA A 246 -24.51 19.25 -35.05
C ALA A 246 -24.18 17.77 -35.25
N GLY A 247 -25.20 16.94 -35.03
CA GLY A 247 -25.16 15.51 -35.27
C GLY A 247 -24.83 15.14 -36.71
N PHE A 248 -24.09 14.05 -36.84
CA PHE A 248 -24.02 13.24 -38.05
C PHE A 248 -24.32 11.80 -37.65
N ASP A 249 -25.49 11.34 -38.10
CA ASP A 249 -25.78 9.93 -38.34
C ASP A 249 -24.81 9.41 -39.40
N ASP A 250 -24.27 8.21 -39.20
CA ASP A 250 -23.66 7.42 -40.27
C ASP A 250 -24.33 6.04 -40.33
N GLU A 251 -24.58 5.64 -41.58
CA GLU A 251 -25.18 4.41 -42.10
C GLU A 251 -24.46 3.12 -41.70
#